data_AF-A0A965MUF0-F1
#
_entry.id   AF-A0A965MUF0-F1
#
_cell.length_a   1.000
_cell.length_b   1.000
_cell.length_c   1.000
_cell.angle_alpha   90.00
_cell.angle_beta   90.00
_cell.angle_gamma   90.00
#
_symmetry.space_group_name_H-M   'P 1'
#
loop_
_entity.id
_entity.type
_entity.pdbx_description
1 polymer ?
#
loop_
_entity_poly.entity_id
_entity_poly.type
_entity_poly.pdbx_seq_one_letter_code
_entity_poly.pdbx_strand_id
1 'polypeptide(L)'
;TLNLGEYEKEVLTSFTDQLKQLITGDADDPRVRRLFPVAYAQDEEANDEYQRFMREELVASRVAAIDQVTGFLSRQDPITAAELSGLMMTINGLRLVMGTLLDVTDDGAEPEFDDEDDPLAAQWQLYGWLGWFLEWIVDAQTID
;
A
#
# COMPACT_ATOMS: atom_id res chain seq x y z
N THR A 1 -16.88 13.58 4.78
CA THR A 1 -15.67 13.82 5.58
C THR A 1 -15.57 12.73 6.62
N LEU A 2 -14.36 12.27 6.94
CA LEU A 2 -14.14 11.13 7.82
C LEU A 2 -13.34 11.55 9.07
N ASN A 3 -13.74 11.04 10.24
CA ASN A 3 -13.03 11.22 11.49
C ASN A 3 -12.30 9.92 11.87
N LEU A 4 -10.98 9.97 11.93
CA LEU A 4 -10.13 8.93 12.51
C LEU A 4 -9.70 9.35 13.91
N GLY A 5 -9.67 8.42 14.85
CA GLY A 5 -9.11 8.67 16.18
C GLY A 5 -7.59 8.82 16.14
N GLU A 6 -7.01 9.23 17.28
CA GLU A 6 -5.57 9.49 17.39
C GLU A 6 -4.75 8.21 17.19
N TYR A 7 -5.20 7.10 17.77
CA TYR A 7 -4.53 5.81 17.62
C TYR A 7 -4.52 5.33 16.17
N GLU A 8 -5.65 5.44 15.45
CA GLU A 8 -5.72 5.07 14.04
C GLU A 8 -4.78 5.93 13.18
N LYS A 9 -4.71 7.24 13.46
CA LYS A 9 -3.78 8.14 12.77
C LYS A 9 -2.31 7.77 13.02
N GLU A 10 -1.96 7.42 14.25
CA GLU A 10 -0.59 6.98 14.61
C GLU A 10 -0.21 5.70 13.88
N VAL A 11 -1.08 4.69 13.87
CA VAL A 11 -0.86 3.42 13.16
C VAL A 11 -0.70 3.66 11.67
N LEU A 12 -1.60 4.43 11.05
CA LEU A 12 -1.53 4.75 9.62
C LEU A 12 -0.25 5.51 9.28
N THR A 13 0.14 6.48 10.11
CA THR A 13 1.39 7.23 9.93
C THR A 13 2.61 6.30 9.97
N SER A 14 2.64 5.37 10.92
CA SER A 14 3.72 4.37 11.00
C SER A 14 3.80 3.51 9.73
N PHE A 15 2.66 3.05 9.22
CA PHE A 15 2.63 2.24 8.00
C PHE A 15 3.00 3.05 6.76
N THR A 16 2.56 4.30 6.64
CA THR A 16 2.93 5.16 5.51
C THR A 16 4.43 5.44 5.51
N ASP A 17 5.04 5.65 6.68
CA ASP A 17 6.49 5.86 6.80
C ASP A 17 7.27 4.60 6.43
N GLN A 18 6.82 3.43 6.88
CA GLN A 18 7.43 2.14 6.50
C GLN A 18 7.34 1.89 4.99
N LEU A 19 6.19 2.18 4.36
CA LEU A 19 6.04 2.09 2.91
C LEU A 19 6.98 3.04 2.19
N LYS A 20 7.10 4.29 2.66
CA LYS A 20 8.02 5.27 2.07
C LYS A 20 9.46 4.78 2.15
N GLN A 21 9.91 4.33 3.32
CA GLN A 21 11.26 3.78 3.50
C GLN A 21 11.53 2.63 2.55
N LEU A 22 10.57 1.72 2.40
CA LEU A 22 10.67 0.59 1.48
C LEU A 22 10.80 1.05 0.02
N ILE A 23 9.97 2.00 -0.42
CA ILE A 23 9.98 2.52 -1.80
C ILE A 23 11.28 3.28 -2.11
N THR A 24 11.83 4.01 -1.15
CA THR A 24 13.06 4.80 -1.32
C THR A 24 14.35 4.02 -1.02
N GLY A 25 14.22 2.77 -0.58
CA GLY A 25 15.32 1.90 -0.22
C GLY A 25 15.95 1.25 -1.44
N ASP A 26 16.04 -0.08 -1.41
CA ASP A 26 16.55 -0.87 -2.53
C ASP A 26 15.52 -0.91 -3.67
N ALA A 27 15.91 -0.43 -4.86
CA ALA A 27 15.04 -0.44 -6.03
C ALA A 27 14.74 -1.87 -6.52
N ASP A 28 15.60 -2.83 -6.22
CA ASP A 28 15.45 -4.23 -6.61
C ASP A 28 14.74 -5.07 -5.54
N ASP A 29 14.23 -4.44 -4.48
CA ASP A 29 13.50 -5.14 -3.42
C ASP A 29 12.28 -5.88 -4.00
N PRO A 30 12.21 -7.22 -3.88
CA PRO A 30 11.13 -7.99 -4.48
C PRO A 30 9.75 -7.57 -3.94
N ARG A 31 9.67 -7.04 -2.71
CA ARG A 31 8.42 -6.63 -2.06
C ARG A 31 7.75 -5.45 -2.77
N VAL A 32 8.51 -4.59 -3.45
CA VAL A 32 7.94 -3.43 -4.17
C VAL A 32 7.60 -3.75 -5.62
N ARG A 33 7.85 -4.97 -6.11
CA ARG A 33 7.66 -5.33 -7.52
C ARG A 33 6.24 -5.05 -8.03
N ARG A 34 5.21 -5.38 -7.24
CA ARG A 34 3.80 -5.11 -7.61
C ARG A 34 3.44 -3.61 -7.58
N LEU A 35 4.28 -2.75 -6.98
CA LEU A 35 4.12 -1.29 -7.06
C LEU A 35 4.62 -0.69 -8.37
N PHE A 36 5.48 -1.40 -9.10
CA PHE A 36 6.05 -0.95 -10.36
C PHE A 36 5.79 -2.01 -11.43
N PRO A 37 4.53 -2.16 -11.88
CA PRO A 37 4.16 -3.20 -12.83
C PRO A 37 4.91 -3.05 -14.15
N VAL A 38 5.07 -4.17 -14.86
CA VAL A 38 5.63 -4.18 -16.21
C VAL A 38 4.72 -3.42 -17.17
N ALA A 39 5.30 -2.55 -18.00
CA ALA A 39 4.55 -1.79 -19.00
C ALA A 39 4.35 -2.62 -20.28
N TYR A 40 5.32 -3.48 -20.61
CA TYR A 40 5.31 -4.31 -21.81
C TYR A 40 5.48 -5.78 -21.42
N ALA A 41 4.36 -6.48 -21.20
CA ALA A 41 4.37 -7.87 -20.72
C ALA A 41 4.91 -8.89 -21.74
N GLN A 42 4.96 -8.54 -23.03
CA GLN A 42 5.39 -9.42 -24.12
C GLN A 42 6.73 -8.99 -24.75
N ASP A 43 7.34 -7.92 -24.24
CA ASP A 43 8.57 -7.34 -24.78
C ASP A 43 9.48 -6.91 -23.62
N GLU A 44 10.40 -7.81 -23.26
CA GLU A 44 11.31 -7.62 -22.13
C GLU A 44 12.27 -6.45 -22.37
N GLU A 45 12.78 -6.28 -23.60
CA GLU A 45 13.69 -5.19 -23.96
C GLU A 45 13.00 -3.82 -23.85
N ALA A 46 11.78 -3.70 -24.40
CA ALA A 46 10.99 -2.48 -24.28
C ALA A 46 10.60 -2.19 -22.82
N ASN A 47 10.30 -3.23 -22.03
CA ASN A 47 10.00 -3.08 -20.61
C ASN A 47 11.21 -2.58 -19.82
N ASP A 48 12.40 -3.14 -20.07
CA ASP A 48 13.63 -2.74 -19.39
C ASP A 48 13.99 -1.27 -19.71
N GLU A 49 13.85 -0.87 -20.97
CA GLU A 49 14.04 0.52 -21.37
C GLU A 49 13.04 1.46 -20.68
N TYR A 50 11.75 1.07 -20.65
CA TYR A 50 10.71 1.82 -19.94
C TYR A 50 11.02 1.96 -18.44
N GLN A 51 11.37 0.86 -17.77
CA GLN A 51 11.71 0.89 -16.34
C GLN A 51 12.92 1.79 -16.09
N ARG A 52 13.95 1.70 -16.95
CA ARG A 52 15.15 2.54 -16.85
C ARG A 52 14.83 4.04 -16.90
N PHE A 53 13.85 4.45 -17.70
CA PHE A 53 13.48 5.86 -17.83
C PHE A 53 12.46 6.32 -16.80
N MET A 54 11.47 5.48 -16.46
CA MET A 54 10.32 5.89 -15.67
C MET A 54 10.46 5.61 -14.18
N ARG A 55 11.38 4.74 -13.75
CA ARG A 55 11.43 4.28 -12.36
C ARG A 55 11.59 5.43 -11.35
N GLU A 56 12.47 6.38 -11.63
CA GLU A 56 12.69 7.54 -10.75
C GLU A 56 11.42 8.40 -10.63
N GLU A 57 10.75 8.69 -11.75
CA GLU A 57 9.51 9.47 -11.75
C GLU A 57 8.37 8.74 -11.02
N LEU A 58 8.24 7.43 -11.21
CA LEU A 58 7.25 6.61 -10.52
C LEU A 58 7.51 6.58 -9.00
N VAL A 59 8.77 6.45 -8.58
CA VAL A 59 9.16 6.53 -7.17
C VAL A 59 8.81 7.92 -6.60
N ALA A 60 9.19 8.99 -7.29
CA ALA A 60 8.90 10.36 -6.86
C ALA A 60 7.40 10.63 -6.72
N SER A 61 6.59 10.15 -7.68
CA SER A 61 5.14 10.26 -7.64
C SER A 61 4.54 9.55 -6.43
N ARG A 62 5.00 8.32 -6.13
CA ARG A 62 4.55 7.56 -4.95
C ARG A 62 4.96 8.22 -3.64
N VAL A 63 6.19 8.70 -3.54
CA VAL A 63 6.68 9.43 -2.36
C VAL A 63 5.85 10.69 -2.12
N ALA A 64 5.57 11.46 -3.18
CA ALA A 64 4.73 12.66 -3.07
C ALA A 64 3.31 12.33 -2.59
N ALA A 65 2.71 11.23 -3.07
CA ALA A 65 1.40 10.77 -2.61
C ALA A 65 1.43 10.37 -1.13
N ILE A 66 2.47 9.65 -0.69
CA ILE A 66 2.64 9.27 0.72
C ILE A 66 2.82 10.52 1.60
N ASP A 67 3.62 11.49 1.15
CA ASP A 67 3.84 12.74 1.88
C ASP A 67 2.56 13.55 2.07
N GLN A 68 1.67 13.53 1.08
CA GLN A 68 0.33 14.12 1.23
C GLN A 68 -0.48 13.39 2.30
N VAL A 69 -0.42 12.06 2.34
CA VAL A 69 -1.12 11.25 3.36
C VAL A 69 -0.60 11.55 4.76
N THR A 70 0.70 11.46 4.97
CA THR A 70 1.32 11.80 6.26
C THR A 70 0.97 13.23 6.68
N GLY A 71 0.96 14.18 5.74
CA GLY A 71 0.63 15.57 6.00
C GLY A 71 -0.79 15.81 6.48
N PHE A 72 -1.80 15.11 5.93
CA PHE A 72 -3.17 15.28 6.43
C PHE A 72 -3.44 14.45 7.68
N LEU A 73 -2.79 13.30 7.86
CA LEU A 73 -2.93 12.47 9.07
C LEU A 73 -2.43 13.19 10.32
N SER A 74 -1.44 14.08 10.19
CA SER A 74 -0.94 14.90 11.31
C SER A 74 -1.87 16.05 11.73
N ARG A 75 -2.94 16.32 10.97
CA ARG A 75 -3.90 17.39 11.29
C ARG A 75 -5.03 16.84 12.16
N GLN A 76 -5.74 17.74 12.82
CA GLN A 76 -6.95 17.42 13.58
C GLN A 76 -8.25 17.60 12.78
N ASP A 77 -8.17 18.14 11.57
CA ASP A 77 -9.32 18.35 10.70
C ASP A 77 -9.87 17.04 10.15
N PRO A 78 -11.18 16.97 9.84
CA PRO A 78 -11.77 15.83 9.16
C PRO A 78 -11.11 15.58 7.79
N ILE A 79 -10.94 14.31 7.44
CA ILE A 79 -10.36 13.91 6.14
C ILE A 79 -11.37 14.22 5.03
N THR A 80 -10.90 14.95 4.01
CA THR A 80 -11.69 15.28 2.82
C THR A 80 -11.78 14.09 1.86
N ALA A 81 -12.73 14.11 0.92
CA ALA A 81 -12.87 13.04 -0.06
C ALA A 81 -11.60 12.85 -0.93
N ALA A 82 -10.92 13.96 -1.29
CA ALA A 82 -9.68 13.91 -2.06
C ALA A 82 -8.52 13.28 -1.26
N GLU A 83 -8.40 13.63 0.02
CA GLU A 83 -7.41 13.04 0.92
C GLU A 83 -7.68 11.55 1.18
N LEU A 84 -8.96 11.17 1.26
CA LEU A 84 -9.38 9.78 1.39
C LEU A 84 -8.97 8.95 0.15
N SER A 85 -9.01 9.53 -1.06
CA SER A 85 -8.49 8.86 -2.27
C SER A 85 -6.97 8.64 -2.20
N GLY A 86 -6.22 9.61 -1.68
CA GLY A 86 -4.78 9.45 -1.46
C GLY A 86 -4.47 8.36 -0.43
N LEU A 87 -5.27 8.30 0.64
CA LEU A 87 -5.18 7.23 1.65
C LEU A 87 -5.45 5.87 1.01
N MET A 88 -6.52 5.75 0.23
CA MET A 88 -6.90 4.52 -0.48
C MET A 88 -5.74 3.99 -1.33
N MET A 89 -5.11 4.84 -2.14
CA MET A 89 -3.97 4.47 -2.98
C MET A 89 -2.77 4.01 -2.15
N THR A 90 -2.51 4.66 -1.02
CA THR A 90 -1.39 4.34 -0.12
C THR A 90 -1.62 3.01 0.61
N ILE A 91 -2.83 2.78 1.12
CA ILE A 91 -3.23 1.52 1.76
C ILE A 91 -3.21 0.37 0.76
N ASN A 92 -3.68 0.59 -0.48
CA ASN A 92 -3.55 -0.40 -1.53
C ASN A 92 -2.07 -0.71 -1.83
N GLY A 93 -1.18 0.30 -1.81
CA GLY A 93 0.27 0.10 -1.92
C GLY A 93 0.82 -0.84 -0.84
N LEU A 94 0.46 -0.61 0.42
CA LEU A 94 0.81 -1.51 1.54
C LEU A 94 0.28 -2.93 1.32
N ARG A 95 -0.98 -3.07 0.87
CA ARG A 95 -1.58 -4.37 0.57
C ARG A 95 -0.83 -5.10 -0.54
N LEU A 96 -0.40 -4.41 -1.60
CA LEU A 96 0.39 -5.00 -2.68
C LEU A 96 1.77 -5.48 -2.20
N VAL A 97 2.42 -4.71 -1.33
CA VAL A 97 3.69 -5.11 -0.69
C VAL A 97 3.51 -6.37 0.14
N MET A 98 2.51 -6.38 1.02
CA MET A 98 2.18 -7.54 1.86
C MET A 98 1.80 -8.76 1.02
N GLY A 99 0.98 -8.58 -0.01
CA GLY A 99 0.59 -9.66 -0.92
C GLY A 99 1.78 -10.22 -1.71
N THR A 100 2.81 -9.42 -1.98
CA THR A 100 4.05 -9.90 -2.59
C THR A 100 4.91 -10.67 -1.59
N LEU A 101 4.99 -10.20 -0.35
CA LEU A 101 5.73 -10.86 0.74
C LEU A 101 5.13 -12.23 1.08
N LEU A 102 3.81 -12.33 1.09
CA LEU A 102 3.05 -13.53 1.41
C LEU A 102 2.80 -14.45 0.22
N ASP A 103 3.33 -14.09 -0.96
CA ASP A 103 3.12 -14.80 -2.23
C ASP A 103 1.63 -15.06 -2.57
N VAL A 104 0.77 -14.07 -2.30
CA VAL A 104 -0.67 -14.18 -2.57
C VAL A 104 -0.93 -14.15 -4.07
N THR A 105 -1.65 -15.16 -4.56
CA THR A 105 -2.12 -15.29 -5.95
C THR A 105 -3.64 -15.40 -6.00
N ASP A 106 -4.27 -15.07 -7.12
CA ASP A 106 -5.74 -15.09 -7.27
C ASP A 106 -6.37 -16.47 -7.00
N ASP A 107 -5.65 -17.56 -7.28
CA ASP A 107 -6.11 -18.94 -7.06
C ASP A 107 -5.60 -19.54 -5.72
N GLY A 108 -4.95 -18.74 -4.88
CA GLY A 108 -4.34 -19.20 -3.63
C GLY A 108 -5.36 -19.35 -2.51
N ALA A 109 -5.33 -20.46 -1.78
CA ALA A 109 -6.08 -20.60 -0.53
C ALA A 109 -5.39 -19.77 0.57
N GLU A 110 -6.19 -19.14 1.43
CA GLU A 110 -5.67 -18.58 2.68
C GLU A 110 -5.12 -19.71 3.56
N PRO A 111 -3.90 -19.58 4.10
CA PRO A 111 -3.34 -20.60 4.97
C PRO A 111 -4.10 -20.68 6.30
N GLU A 112 -4.28 -21.89 6.79
CA GLU A 112 -4.74 -22.15 8.15
C GLU A 112 -3.52 -22.14 9.09
N PHE A 113 -3.62 -21.40 10.19
CA PHE A 113 -2.58 -21.35 11.23
C PHE A 113 -3.06 -22.12 12.46
N ASP A 114 -2.28 -23.10 12.89
CA ASP A 114 -2.57 -23.90 14.10
C ASP A 114 -2.10 -23.19 15.38
N ASP A 115 -1.22 -22.19 15.27
CA ASP A 115 -0.61 -21.44 16.37
C ASP A 115 -0.88 -19.94 16.19
N GLU A 116 -1.46 -19.30 17.22
CA GLU A 116 -1.73 -17.87 17.24
C GLU A 116 -0.44 -17.03 17.31
N ASP A 117 0.67 -17.62 17.79
CA ASP A 117 1.98 -16.96 17.89
C ASP A 117 2.83 -17.11 16.62
N ASP A 118 2.33 -17.75 15.55
CA ASP A 118 3.05 -17.85 14.28
C ASP A 118 3.29 -16.44 13.69
N PRO A 119 4.56 -16.02 13.47
CA PRO A 119 4.85 -14.72 12.88
C PRO A 119 4.18 -14.50 11.51
N LEU A 120 3.94 -15.58 10.76
CA LEU A 120 3.26 -15.55 9.48
C LEU A 120 1.76 -15.28 9.65
N ALA A 121 1.13 -15.78 10.73
CA ALA A 121 -0.27 -15.48 11.04
C ALA A 121 -0.51 -13.98 11.23
N ALA A 122 0.39 -13.29 11.95
CA ALA A 122 0.31 -11.83 12.13
C ALA A 122 0.44 -11.06 10.80
N GLN A 123 1.27 -11.53 9.87
CA GLN A 123 1.42 -10.92 8.55
C GLN A 123 0.16 -11.12 7.69
N TRP A 124 -0.44 -12.30 7.72
CA TRP A 124 -1.71 -12.57 7.05
C TRP A 124 -2.87 -11.78 7.65
N GLN A 125 -2.91 -11.65 8.98
CA GLN A 125 -3.90 -10.80 9.65
C GLN A 125 -3.78 -9.34 9.24
N LEU A 126 -2.55 -8.80 9.14
CA LEU A 126 -2.31 -7.46 8.63
C LEU A 126 -2.75 -7.33 7.16
N TYR A 127 -2.45 -8.31 6.32
CA TYR A 127 -2.89 -8.32 4.92
C TYR A 127 -4.43 -8.30 4.79
N GLY A 128 -5.11 -9.14 5.57
CA GLY A 128 -6.57 -9.17 5.64
C GLY A 128 -7.16 -7.86 6.17
N TRP A 129 -6.58 -7.30 7.23
CA TRP A 129 -7.00 -6.01 7.78
C TRP A 129 -6.83 -4.86 6.78
N LEU A 130 -5.71 -4.81 6.03
CA LEU A 130 -5.53 -3.83 4.96
C LEU A 130 -6.57 -3.98 3.85
N GLY A 131 -6.96 -5.22 3.52
CA GLY A 131 -8.03 -5.51 2.56
C GLY A 131 -9.39 -4.99 3.03
N TRP A 132 -9.78 -5.35 4.26
CA TRP A 132 -11.02 -4.86 4.88
C TRP A 132 -11.04 -3.33 5.01
N PHE A 133 -9.91 -2.72 5.42
CA PHE A 133 -9.82 -1.27 5.55
C PHE A 133 -9.93 -0.56 4.19
N LEU A 134 -9.36 -1.16 3.13
CA LEU A 134 -9.50 -0.65 1.77
C LEU A 134 -10.96 -0.69 1.30
N GLU A 135 -11.66 -1.81 1.53
CA GLU A 135 -13.09 -1.94 1.25
C GLU A 135 -13.89 -0.85 1.97
N TRP A 136 -13.63 -0.66 3.27
CA TRP A 136 -14.29 0.39 4.04
C TRP A 136 -14.02 1.81 3.51
N ILE A 137 -12.80 2.11 3.06
CA ILE A 137 -12.48 3.40 2.42
C ILE A 137 -13.30 3.58 1.14
N VAL A 138 -13.37 2.54 0.30
CA VAL A 138 -14.15 2.57 -0.95
C VAL A 138 -15.64 2.80 -0.65
N ASP A 139 -16.20 2.05 0.30
CA ASP A 139 -17.60 2.20 0.71
C ASP A 139 -17.88 3.63 1.19
N ALA A 140 -17.00 4.19 2.03
CA ALA A 140 -17.12 5.57 2.52
C ALA A 140 -17.07 6.63 1.41
N GLN A 141 -16.53 6.31 0.22
CA GLN A 141 -16.54 7.18 -0.96
C GLN A 141 -17.78 7.02 -1.85
N THR A 142 -18.51 5.92 -1.71
CA THR A 142 -19.71 5.62 -2.51
C THR A 142 -21.03 6.05 -1.85
N ILE A 143 -20.99 6.36 -0.55
CA ILE A 143 -22.12 6.91 0.19
C ILE A 143 -22.18 8.42 -0.07
N ASP A 144 -22.92 8.82 -1.10
CA ASP A 144 -23.42 10.19 -1.32
C ASP A 144 -24.57 10.55 -0.37
#